data_AF-A3YH08-F1
#
_entry.id   AF-A3YH08-F1
#
_cell.length_a   1.000
_cell.length_b   1.000
_cell.length_c   1.000
_cell.angle_alpha   90.00
_cell.angle_beta   90.00
_cell.angle_gamma   90.00
#
_symmetry.space_group_name_H-M   'P 1'
#
loop_
_entity.id
_entity.type
_entity.pdbx_description
1 polymer ?
#
loop_
_entity_poly.entity_id
_entity_poly.type
_entity_poly.pdbx_seq_one_letter_code
_entity_poly.pdbx_strand_id
1 'polypeptide(L)'
;MRTLCRVLEVHPSGFYAWLSNPVSKRVKEDDYLRGFIKQYWLESGCVYGYRKVYKDLRATGKLCGKNRVYRLMRTEGLQAQRGYKELCAHPLKINLKNNF
;
A
#
# COMPACT_ATOMS: atom_id res chain seq x y z
N MET A 1 12.53 16.01 -27.43
CA MET A 1 11.70 14.93 -26.84
C MET A 1 11.32 13.80 -27.81
N ARG A 2 11.26 14.02 -29.14
CA ARG A 2 11.12 12.92 -30.13
C ARG A 2 12.36 12.02 -30.22
N THR A 3 13.56 12.59 -30.01
CA THR A 3 14.84 11.89 -30.07
C THR A 3 14.96 10.79 -29.02
N LEU A 4 14.54 11.08 -27.78
CA LEU A 4 14.56 10.12 -26.65
C LEU A 4 13.55 8.97 -26.87
N CYS A 5 12.35 9.29 -27.37
CA CYS A 5 11.34 8.28 -27.74
C CYS A 5 11.84 7.34 -28.85
N ARG A 6 12.63 7.86 -29.80
CA ARG A 6 13.23 7.05 -30.88
C ARG A 6 14.38 6.16 -30.39
N VAL A 7 15.18 6.62 -29.43
CA VAL A 7 16.25 5.83 -28.80
C VAL A 7 15.70 4.71 -27.92
N LEU A 8 14.58 4.97 -27.23
CA LEU A 8 13.92 4.00 -26.35
C LEU A 8 12.85 3.16 -27.06
N GLU A 9 12.69 3.31 -28.38
CA GLU A 9 11.66 2.64 -29.21
C GLU A 9 10.22 2.79 -28.68
N VAL A 10 9.91 3.88 -27.99
CA VAL A 10 8.58 4.16 -27.44
C VAL A 10 7.82 5.10 -28.36
N HIS A 11 6.54 4.81 -28.63
CA HIS A 11 5.71 5.73 -29.39
C HIS A 11 5.46 7.03 -28.59
N PRO A 12 5.63 8.24 -29.18
CA PRO A 12 5.48 9.51 -28.47
C PRO A 12 4.13 9.70 -27.79
N SER A 13 3.04 9.16 -28.35
CA SER A 13 1.72 9.25 -27.71
C SER A 13 1.64 8.47 -26.39
N GLY A 14 2.33 7.33 -26.28
CA GLY A 14 2.44 6.59 -25.03
C GLY A 14 3.22 7.36 -23.97
N PHE A 15 4.29 8.04 -24.40
CA PHE A 15 5.09 8.92 -23.54
C PHE A 15 4.25 10.08 -22.98
N TYR A 16 3.50 10.79 -23.83
CA TYR A 16 2.64 11.89 -23.37
C TYR A 16 1.43 11.42 -22.55
N ALA A 17 0.90 10.23 -22.82
CA ALA A 17 -0.15 9.62 -22.00
C ALA A 17 0.34 9.29 -20.58
N TRP A 18 1.55 8.74 -20.47
CA TRP A 18 2.21 8.53 -19.19
C TRP A 18 2.54 9.85 -18.48
N LEU A 19 3.06 10.84 -19.21
CA LEU A 19 3.36 12.17 -18.65
C LEU A 19 2.12 12.85 -18.07
N SER A 20 0.96 12.69 -18.73
CA SER A 20 -0.30 13.28 -18.27
C SER A 20 -0.89 12.56 -17.05
N ASN A 21 -0.60 11.27 -16.87
CA ASN A 21 -1.11 10.46 -15.75
C ASN A 21 -0.01 9.51 -15.23
N PRO A 22 0.99 10.04 -14.51
CA PRO A 22 2.12 9.24 -14.07
C PRO A 22 1.71 8.15 -13.05
N VAL A 23 0.60 8.36 -12.33
CA VAL A 23 0.10 7.44 -11.31
C VAL A 23 -1.14 6.70 -11.82
N SER A 24 -1.01 5.39 -11.95
CA SER A 24 -2.13 4.53 -12.39
C SER A 24 -3.28 4.54 -11.38
N LYS A 25 -4.52 4.34 -11.86
CA LYS A 25 -5.72 4.22 -11.01
C LYS A 25 -5.53 3.18 -9.88
N ARG A 26 -4.87 2.07 -10.20
CA ARG A 26 -4.57 1.00 -9.24
C ARG A 26 -3.70 1.45 -8.08
N VAL A 27 -2.72 2.31 -8.34
CA VAL A 27 -1.83 2.85 -7.29
C VAL A 27 -2.63 3.76 -6.35
N LYS A 28 -3.51 4.62 -6.90
CA LYS A 28 -4.40 5.46 -6.07
C LYS A 28 -5.32 4.62 -5.17
N GLU A 29 -5.89 3.54 -5.71
CA GLU A 29 -6.69 2.60 -4.92
C GLU A 29 -5.88 1.85 -3.87
N ASP A 30 -4.64 1.45 -4.19
CA ASP A 30 -3.72 0.81 -3.26
C ASP A 30 -3.34 1.74 -2.11
N ASP A 31 -3.12 3.03 -2.37
CA ASP A 31 -2.82 4.03 -1.35
C ASP A 31 -4.02 4.30 -0.43
N TYR A 32 -5.21 4.40 -1.00
CA TYR A 32 -6.45 4.46 -0.23
C TYR A 32 -6.58 3.23 0.69
N LEU A 33 -6.40 2.03 0.15
CA LEU A 33 -6.48 0.78 0.92
C LEU A 33 -5.40 0.67 2.01
N ARG A 34 -4.20 1.18 1.74
CA ARG A 34 -3.08 1.22 2.68
C ARG A 34 -3.44 2.03 3.94
N GLY A 35 -4.17 3.14 3.79
CA GLY A 35 -4.70 3.92 4.90
C GLY A 35 -5.59 3.10 5.84
N PHE A 36 -6.58 2.40 5.29
CA PHE A 36 -7.47 1.54 6.09
C PHE A 36 -6.73 0.39 6.76
N ILE A 37 -5.82 -0.27 6.05
CA ILE A 37 -5.01 -1.37 6.60
C ILE A 37 -4.24 -0.90 7.84
N LYS A 38 -3.62 0.28 7.77
CA LYS A 38 -2.90 0.87 8.92
C LYS A 38 -3.85 1.17 10.07
N GLN A 39 -5.00 1.78 9.78
CA GLN A 39 -5.99 2.12 10.79
C GLN A 39 -6.46 0.87 11.55
N TYR A 40 -6.93 -0.17 10.84
CA TYR A 40 -7.38 -1.41 11.48
C TYR A 40 -6.28 -2.12 12.26
N TRP A 41 -5.05 -2.09 11.73
CA TRP A 41 -3.90 -2.69 12.41
C TRP A 41 -3.56 -1.96 13.72
N LEU A 42 -3.59 -0.64 13.72
CA LEU A 42 -3.35 0.19 14.91
C LEU A 42 -4.48 0.05 15.94
N GLU A 43 -5.74 0.07 15.50
CA GLU A 43 -6.93 -0.10 16.35
C GLU A 43 -6.92 -1.46 17.07
N SER A 44 -6.36 -2.47 16.41
CA SER A 44 -6.20 -3.82 16.97
C SER A 44 -4.97 -3.99 17.87
N GLY A 45 -4.25 -2.90 18.18
CA GLY A 45 -3.05 -2.95 19.00
C GLY A 45 -1.87 -3.66 18.32
N CYS A 46 -1.82 -3.67 16.98
CA CYS A 46 -0.79 -4.34 16.17
C CYS A 46 -0.72 -5.87 16.29
N VAL A 47 -1.73 -6.48 16.94
CA VAL A 47 -1.83 -7.93 17.09
C VAL A 47 -2.29 -8.60 15.78
N TYR A 48 -3.00 -7.86 14.93
CA TYR A 48 -3.66 -8.42 13.76
C TYR A 48 -2.68 -8.64 12.60
N GLY A 49 -2.70 -9.85 12.04
CA GLY A 49 -2.04 -10.14 10.77
C GLY A 49 -2.97 -9.93 9.59
N TYR A 50 -2.42 -10.07 8.38
CA TYR A 50 -3.15 -9.83 7.12
C TYR A 50 -4.46 -10.62 6.96
N ARG A 51 -4.57 -11.80 7.58
CA ARG A 51 -5.81 -12.60 7.55
C ARG A 51 -6.94 -11.97 8.35
N LYS A 52 -6.64 -11.35 9.50
CA LYS A 52 -7.64 -10.67 10.35
C LYS A 52 -8.02 -9.34 9.72
N VAL A 53 -7.03 -8.53 9.33
CA VAL A 53 -7.25 -7.26 8.61
C VAL A 53 -8.08 -7.48 7.34
N TYR A 54 -7.84 -8.56 6.58
CA TYR A 54 -8.68 -8.90 5.43
C TYR A 54 -10.15 -9.18 5.80
N LYS A 55 -10.41 -9.85 6.92
CA LYS A 55 -11.78 -10.10 7.39
C LYS A 55 -12.47 -8.78 7.76
N ASP A 56 -11.75 -7.89 8.45
CA ASP A 56 -12.28 -6.58 8.86
C ASP A 56 -12.60 -5.72 7.64
N LEU A 57 -11.68 -5.67 6.66
CA LEU A 57 -11.91 -4.98 5.38
C LEU A 57 -13.12 -5.54 4.62
N ARG A 58 -13.32 -6.86 4.65
CA ARG A 58 -14.49 -7.50 4.03
C ARG A 58 -15.78 -7.15 4.76
N ALA A 59 -15.74 -7.05 6.09
CA ALA A 59 -16.88 -6.65 6.91
C ALA A 59 -17.29 -5.19 6.65
N THR A 60 -16.33 -4.31 6.37
CA THR A 60 -16.60 -2.91 5.95
C THR A 60 -17.04 -2.80 4.47
N GLY A 61 -17.23 -3.91 3.76
CA GLY A 61 -17.68 -3.92 2.37
C GLY A 61 -16.59 -3.57 1.34
N LYS A 62 -15.30 -3.60 1.69
CA LYS A 62 -14.22 -3.38 0.72
C LYS A 62 -13.92 -4.66 -0.07
N LEU A 63 -14.08 -4.61 -1.39
CA LEU A 63 -13.78 -5.70 -2.31
C LEU A 63 -12.27 -5.78 -2.57
N CYS A 64 -11.53 -6.41 -1.67
CA CYS A 64 -10.07 -6.55 -1.77
C CYS A 64 -9.65 -8.01 -1.62
N GLY A 65 -8.81 -8.54 -2.51
CA GLY A 65 -8.33 -9.92 -2.38
C GLY A 65 -7.34 -10.09 -1.22
N LYS A 66 -7.35 -11.27 -0.56
CA LYS A 66 -6.42 -11.61 0.55
C LYS A 66 -4.94 -11.39 0.20
N ASN A 67 -4.55 -11.69 -1.05
CA ASN A 67 -3.18 -11.53 -1.53
C ASN A 67 -2.80 -10.06 -1.73
N ARG A 68 -3.77 -9.20 -2.09
CA ARG A 68 -3.59 -7.75 -2.20
C ARG A 68 -3.28 -7.16 -0.83
N VAL A 69 -4.07 -7.53 0.19
CA VAL A 69 -3.85 -7.11 1.58
C VAL A 69 -2.49 -7.58 2.09
N TYR A 70 -2.12 -8.84 1.83
CA TYR A 70 -0.81 -9.38 2.20
C TYR A 70 0.34 -8.58 1.57
N ARG A 71 0.28 -8.31 0.26
CA ARG A 71 1.29 -7.52 -0.45
C ARG A 71 1.43 -6.12 0.15
N LEU A 72 0.30 -5.42 0.36
CA LEU A 72 0.31 -4.06 0.90
C LEU A 72 0.84 -4.01 2.33
N MET A 73 0.45 -4.93 3.20
CA MET A 73 1.00 -5.03 4.55
C MET A 73 2.50 -5.30 4.53
N ARG A 74 2.96 -6.19 3.64
CA ARG A 74 4.40 -6.51 3.50
C ARG A 74 5.21 -5.30 3.00
N THR A 75 4.69 -4.56 2.02
CA THR A 75 5.33 -3.33 1.51
C THR A 75 5.45 -2.27 2.60
N GLU A 76 4.47 -2.18 3.49
CA GLU A 76 4.48 -1.26 4.63
C GLU A 76 5.25 -1.78 5.86
N GLY A 77 5.77 -3.01 5.82
CA GLY A 77 6.42 -3.63 6.98
C GLY A 77 5.46 -3.97 8.14
N LEU A 78 4.15 -3.96 7.90
CA LEU A 78 3.14 -4.28 8.90
C LEU A 78 3.09 -5.79 9.12
N GLN A 79 3.28 -6.21 10.37
CA GLN A 79 3.27 -7.61 10.76
C GLN A 79 2.45 -7.80 12.03
N ALA A 80 1.98 -9.03 12.25
CA ALA A 80 1.33 -9.38 13.51
C ALA A 80 2.37 -9.41 14.62
N GLN A 81 2.23 -8.53 15.60
CA GLN A 81 3.05 -8.54 16.80
C GLN A 81 2.55 -9.68 17.71
N ARG A 82 3.40 -10.69 17.92
CA ARG A 82 3.14 -11.80 18.84
C ARG A 82 4.09 -11.68 20.03
N GLY A 83 3.56 -11.23 21.16
CA GLY A 83 4.30 -11.11 22.41
C GLY A 83 3.83 -9.90 23.20
N TYR A 84 3.74 -10.06 24.52
CA TYR A 84 3.30 -9.03 25.47
C TYR A 84 4.24 -7.82 25.58
N LYS A 85 5.34 -7.78 24.81
CA LYS A 85 6.48 -6.94 25.17
C LYS A 85 6.42 -5.51 24.65
N GLU A 86 5.75 -5.22 23.53
CA GLU A 86 5.60 -3.83 23.10
C GLU A 86 4.19 -3.67 22.54
N LEU A 87 3.29 -3.07 23.31
CA LEU A 87 2.10 -2.45 22.74
C LEU A 87 2.59 -1.38 21.77
N CYS A 88 1.89 -1.19 20.66
CA CYS A 88 2.25 -0.28 19.58
C CYS A 88 2.30 1.21 19.94
N ALA A 89 2.36 1.54 21.22
CA ALA A 89 2.61 2.84 21.82
C ALA A 89 4.01 3.42 21.54
N HIS A 90 4.67 3.01 20.46
CA HIS A 90 5.80 3.76 19.93
C HIS A 90 5.53 4.27 18.52
N PRO A 91 4.86 5.43 18.38
CA PRO A 91 4.57 6.06 17.09
C PRO A 91 5.83 6.45 16.29
N LEU A 92 7.03 6.34 16.88
CA LEU A 92 8.29 6.79 16.28
C LEU A 92 9.05 5.71 15.50
N LYS A 93 8.65 4.43 15.56
CA LYS A 93 9.24 3.35 14.73
C LYS A 93 8.48 3.05 13.44
N ILE A 94 7.34 3.69 13.22
CA ILE A 94 6.59 3.64 11.95
C ILE A 94 7.08 4.77 11.02
N ASN A 95 8.39 5.00 10.94
CA ASN A 95 8.93 6.16 10.24
C ASN A 95 9.66 5.76 8.93
N LEU A 96 9.28 6.49 7.88
CA LEU A 96 10.21 7.03 6.86
C LEU A 96 10.84 6.07 5.87
N LYS A 97 10.04 5.22 5.20
CA LYS A 97 10.49 4.53 3.97
C LYS A 97 9.52 4.58 2.80
N ASN A 98 8.63 5.58 2.69
CA ASN A 98 7.77 5.71 1.51
C ASN A 98 7.37 7.18 1.26
N ASN A 99 8.34 8.07 1.10
CA ASN A 99 8.17 9.39 0.48
C ASN A 99 9.56 9.98 0.18
N PHE A 100 10.20 9.53 -0.89
CA PHE A 100 11.10 10.29 -1.79
C PHE A 100 11.37 9.41 -3.02
#